data_AF-A0A526Z673-F1
#
_entry.id   AF-A0A526Z673-F1
#
_cell.length_a   1.000
_cell.length_b   1.000
_cell.length_c   1.000
_cell.angle_alpha   90.00
_cell.angle_beta   90.00
_cell.angle_gamma   90.00
#
_symmetry.space_group_name_H-M   'P 1'
#
loop_
_entity.id
_entity.type
_entity.pdbx_description
1 polymer ?
#
loop_
_entity_poly.entity_id
_entity_poly.type
_entity_poly.pdbx_seq_one_letter_code
_entity_poly.pdbx_strand_id
1 'polypeptide(L)'
;LAKALRDAAVLIPVVDHGRDATVLLTKRAEKLRSHSGQVAFPGGTIDPTDPSPEAAALRETFEEIGLGQDLVEIIGRMPDYVSGSGYRIAPVLGIVRPDFSLTLNSEEVDAAFEVPLRFLMDPANHGRDSRMWNDLEWVFYEMPYDGQRIWGVTAGIIRTLYERLYT
;
A
#
# COMPACT_ATOMS: atom_id res chain seq x y z
N LEU A 1 17.36 17.88 -16.83
CA LEU A 1 17.86 16.77 -15.99
C LEU A 1 16.64 16.04 -15.44
N ALA A 2 16.42 14.79 -15.83
CA ALA A 2 15.35 13.99 -15.22
C ALA A 2 15.64 13.89 -13.73
N LYS A 3 14.70 14.34 -12.88
CA LYS A 3 14.86 14.27 -11.43
C LYS A 3 14.98 12.79 -11.05
N ALA A 4 16.01 12.43 -10.30
CA ALA A 4 16.16 11.05 -9.82
C ALA A 4 14.92 10.66 -9.01
N LEU A 5 14.39 9.47 -9.27
CA LEU A 5 13.27 8.92 -8.52
C LEU A 5 13.69 8.67 -7.07
N ARG A 6 12.75 8.87 -6.15
CA ARG A 6 12.93 8.50 -4.74
C ARG A 6 12.50 7.05 -4.55
N ASP A 7 13.36 6.25 -3.92
CA ASP A 7 13.04 4.85 -3.65
C ASP A 7 12.21 4.74 -2.38
N ALA A 8 11.14 3.95 -2.47
CA ALA A 8 10.21 3.68 -1.38
C ALA A 8 9.85 2.19 -1.38
N ALA A 9 9.44 1.67 -0.25
CA ALA A 9 8.95 0.30 -0.11
C ALA A 9 7.65 0.30 0.69
N VAL A 10 6.71 -0.54 0.26
CA VAL A 10 5.43 -0.73 0.95
C VAL A 10 5.18 -2.20 1.19
N LEU A 11 4.60 -2.53 2.33
CA LEU A 11 4.13 -3.88 2.60
C LEU A 11 2.72 -4.03 2.03
N ILE A 12 2.43 -5.15 1.37
CA ILE A 12 1.10 -5.65 1.04
C ILE A 12 0.78 -6.72 2.10
N PRO A 13 0.28 -6.32 3.29
CA PRO A 13 0.00 -7.25 4.39
C PRO A 13 -1.32 -7.98 4.14
N VAL A 14 -1.26 -9.25 3.75
CA VAL A 14 -2.43 -10.13 3.68
C VAL A 14 -2.60 -10.80 5.04
N VAL A 15 -3.66 -10.46 5.78
CA VAL A 15 -3.94 -11.07 7.08
C VAL A 15 -4.61 -12.42 6.88
N ASP A 16 -4.02 -13.47 7.46
CA ASP A 16 -4.52 -14.84 7.33
C ASP A 16 -5.68 -15.12 8.28
N HIS A 17 -6.87 -14.67 7.88
CA HIS A 17 -8.15 -15.12 8.44
C HIS A 17 -8.69 -16.36 7.73
N GLY A 18 -7.83 -17.17 7.11
CA GLY A 18 -8.22 -18.34 6.31
C GLY A 18 -9.03 -17.94 5.07
N ARG A 19 -10.27 -18.44 4.96
CA ARG A 19 -11.15 -18.14 3.80
C ARG A 19 -11.58 -16.67 3.74
N ASP A 20 -11.49 -15.97 4.86
CA ASP A 20 -11.87 -14.56 4.99
C ASP A 20 -10.65 -13.64 5.02
N ALA A 21 -9.52 -14.07 4.43
CA ALA A 21 -8.30 -13.26 4.34
C ALA A 21 -8.58 -11.82 3.90
N THR A 22 -7.86 -10.90 4.51
CA THR A 22 -8.01 -9.46 4.31
C THR A 22 -6.66 -8.84 3.95
N VAL A 23 -6.68 -7.56 3.56
CA VAL A 23 -5.49 -6.74 3.36
C VAL A 23 -5.56 -5.57 4.32
N LEU A 24 -4.52 -5.40 5.14
CA LEU A 24 -4.41 -4.29 6.07
C LEU A 24 -3.92 -3.02 5.34
N LEU A 25 -4.67 -1.93 5.46
CA LEU A 25 -4.39 -0.63 4.86
C LEU A 25 -4.37 0.45 5.94
N THR A 26 -3.71 1.57 5.63
CA THR A 26 -3.66 2.75 6.48
C THR A 26 -4.34 3.93 5.81
N LYS A 27 -4.90 4.82 6.62
CA LYS A 27 -5.33 6.17 6.21
C LYS A 27 -4.32 7.17 6.73
N ARG A 28 -3.63 7.85 5.82
CA ARG A 28 -2.62 8.85 6.14
C ARG A 28 -3.22 10.03 6.91
N ALA A 29 -2.50 10.55 7.89
CA ALA A 29 -2.95 11.63 8.72
C ALA A 29 -3.30 12.90 7.92
N GLU A 30 -4.42 13.54 8.24
CA GLU A 30 -4.87 14.74 7.49
C GLU A 30 -3.90 15.92 7.56
N LYS A 31 -3.10 15.99 8.63
CA LYS A 31 -2.09 17.04 8.87
C LYS A 31 -0.84 16.93 7.99
N LEU A 32 -0.67 15.85 7.22
CA LEU A 32 0.51 15.67 6.38
C LEU A 32 0.49 16.61 5.17
N ARG A 33 1.66 17.15 4.82
CA ARG A 33 1.80 18.11 3.71
C ARG A 33 1.53 17.49 2.33
N SER A 34 1.66 16.18 2.21
CA SER A 34 1.44 15.43 0.97
C SER A 34 0.58 14.20 1.25
N HIS A 35 -0.29 13.87 0.29
CA HIS A 35 -1.14 12.67 0.34
C HIS A 35 -2.02 12.56 1.59
N SER A 36 -2.40 13.69 2.19
CA SER A 36 -3.26 13.73 3.38
C SER A 36 -4.58 13.01 3.16
N GLY A 37 -4.99 12.19 4.13
CA GLY A 37 -6.23 11.41 4.11
C GLY A 37 -6.28 10.28 3.07
N GLN A 38 -5.21 10.03 2.31
CA GLN A 38 -5.19 8.96 1.31
C GLN A 38 -5.04 7.59 1.96
N VAL A 39 -5.72 6.60 1.37
CA VAL A 39 -5.54 5.19 1.73
C VAL A 39 -4.26 4.67 1.08
N ALA A 40 -3.40 4.06 1.88
CA ALA A 40 -2.12 3.53 1.47
C ALA A 40 -1.89 2.13 2.06
N PHE A 41 -0.99 1.41 1.42
CA PHE A 41 -0.26 0.34 2.11
C PHE A 41 0.66 0.97 3.16
N PRO A 42 0.89 0.31 4.32
CA PRO A 42 1.90 0.77 5.25
C PRO A 42 3.29 0.69 4.60
N GLY A 43 4.12 1.68 4.86
CA GLY A 43 5.44 1.80 4.26
C GLY A 43 5.87 3.22 3.95
N GLY A 44 7.11 3.36 3.48
CA GLY A 44 7.73 4.67 3.35
C GLY A 44 9.00 4.67 2.51
N THR A 45 9.86 5.64 2.79
CA THR A 45 11.09 5.85 2.01
C THR A 45 12.13 4.82 2.41
N ILE A 46 12.88 4.30 1.44
CA ILE A 46 14.02 3.42 1.74
C ILE A 46 15.18 4.29 2.24
N ASP A 47 15.63 4.06 3.48
CA ASP A 47 16.79 4.72 4.07
C ASP A 47 18.08 4.10 3.50
N PRO A 48 19.18 4.87 3.32
CA PRO A 48 20.49 4.33 2.95
C PRO A 48 21.02 3.19 3.83
N THR A 49 20.53 3.09 5.07
CA THR A 49 20.88 2.05 6.04
C THR A 49 19.98 0.81 5.96
N ASP A 50 18.87 0.86 5.24
CA ASP A 50 18.01 -0.31 5.03
C ASP A 50 18.74 -1.33 4.14
N PRO A 51 18.92 -2.58 4.60
CA PRO A 51 19.68 -3.59 3.85
C PRO A 51 18.93 -4.10 2.61
N SER A 52 17.61 -3.90 2.54
CA SER A 52 16.77 -4.25 1.40
C SER A 52 15.43 -3.51 1.42
N PRO A 53 14.68 -3.48 0.29
CA PRO A 53 13.31 -2.95 0.27
C PRO A 53 12.36 -3.66 1.25
N GLU A 54 12.52 -4.97 1.45
CA GLU A 54 11.74 -5.75 2.41
C GLU A 54 12.01 -5.27 3.85
N ALA A 55 13.28 -4.99 4.19
CA ALA A 55 13.63 -4.44 5.49
C ALA A 55 13.03 -3.04 5.71
N ALA A 56 13.08 -2.19 4.67
CA ALA A 56 12.45 -0.87 4.72
C ALA A 56 10.93 -0.97 4.91
N ALA A 57 10.25 -1.84 4.15
CA ALA A 57 8.80 -2.03 4.27
C ALA A 57 8.41 -2.50 5.68
N LEU A 58 9.15 -3.45 6.26
CA LEU A 58 8.91 -3.95 7.62
C LEU A 58 9.17 -2.87 8.69
N ARG A 59 10.28 -2.14 8.58
CA ARG A 59 10.63 -1.03 9.49
C ARG A 59 9.54 0.03 9.49
N GLU A 60 9.20 0.54 8.31
CA GLU A 60 8.17 1.58 8.15
C GLU A 60 6.79 1.08 8.62
N THR A 61 6.42 -0.16 8.32
CA THR A 61 5.16 -0.74 8.82
C THR A 61 5.15 -0.79 10.35
N PHE A 62 6.26 -1.16 10.98
CA PHE A 62 6.37 -1.14 12.43
C PHE A 62 6.29 0.29 12.99
N GLU A 63 6.95 1.26 12.36
CA GLU A 63 6.93 2.67 12.77
C GLU A 63 5.52 3.29 12.63
N GLU A 64 4.81 3.02 11.53
CA GLU A 64 3.50 3.61 11.24
C GLU A 64 2.36 3.00 12.08
N ILE A 65 2.35 1.66 12.24
CA ILE A 65 1.20 0.94 12.84
C ILE A 65 1.56 -0.08 13.92
N GLY A 66 2.84 -0.21 14.28
CA GLY A 66 3.28 -1.11 15.35
C GLY A 66 3.19 -2.61 15.02
N LEU A 67 2.99 -2.98 13.74
CA LEU A 67 2.91 -4.38 13.35
C LEU A 67 4.28 -5.05 13.46
N GLY A 68 4.41 -6.00 14.38
CA GLY A 68 5.66 -6.74 14.63
C GLY A 68 6.11 -7.52 13.40
N GLN A 69 7.38 -7.34 13.01
CA GLN A 69 8.00 -8.05 11.88
C GLN A 69 7.99 -9.58 12.04
N ASP A 70 7.94 -10.10 13.27
CA ASP A 70 7.85 -11.53 13.58
C ASP A 70 6.46 -12.14 13.27
N LEU A 71 5.46 -11.28 13.05
CA LEU A 71 4.11 -11.66 12.62
C LEU A 71 3.97 -11.71 11.10
N VAL A 72 4.98 -11.26 10.35
CA VAL A 72 4.96 -11.12 8.90
C VAL A 72 5.89 -12.16 8.25
N GLU A 73 5.32 -13.05 7.45
CA GLU A 73 6.08 -13.92 6.55
C GLU A 73 6.16 -13.28 5.16
N ILE A 74 7.36 -12.89 4.74
CA ILE A 74 7.57 -12.33 3.40
C ILE A 74 7.50 -13.44 2.35
N ILE A 75 6.56 -13.29 1.41
CA ILE A 75 6.37 -14.23 0.29
C ILE A 75 7.22 -13.82 -0.90
N GLY A 76 7.34 -12.52 -1.16
CA GLY A 76 8.17 -12.01 -2.22
C GLY A 76 7.87 -10.57 -2.60
N ARG A 77 8.65 -10.07 -3.57
CA ARG A 77 8.56 -8.70 -4.07
C ARG A 77 7.86 -8.67 -5.43
N MET A 78 6.88 -7.78 -5.56
CA MET A 78 6.20 -7.47 -6.82
C MET A 78 7.07 -6.54 -7.69
N PRO A 79 6.79 -6.40 -9.00
CA PRO A 79 7.50 -5.40 -9.80
C PRO A 79 7.34 -4.00 -9.23
N ASP A 80 8.39 -3.20 -9.36
CA ASP A 80 8.39 -1.81 -8.91
C ASP A 80 7.27 -1.01 -9.59
N TYR A 81 6.58 -0.19 -8.80
CA TYR A 81 5.56 0.74 -9.26
C TYR A 81 6.13 2.16 -9.31
N VAL A 82 6.11 2.80 -10.48
CA VAL A 82 6.56 4.19 -10.63
C VAL A 82 5.35 5.12 -10.52
N SER A 83 5.34 5.94 -9.48
CA SER A 83 4.28 6.93 -9.26
C SER A 83 4.51 8.22 -10.04
N GLY A 84 3.41 8.91 -10.38
CA GLY A 84 3.48 10.25 -10.98
C GLY A 84 4.09 11.32 -10.05
N SER A 85 4.17 11.07 -8.74
CA SER A 85 4.81 11.95 -7.76
C SER A 85 6.33 11.77 -7.65
N GLY A 86 6.93 10.88 -8.45
CA GLY A 86 8.37 10.71 -8.55
C GLY A 86 8.98 9.68 -7.59
N TYR A 87 8.17 8.72 -7.14
CA TYR A 87 8.64 7.56 -6.39
C TYR A 87 8.74 6.31 -7.26
N ARG A 88 9.79 5.52 -7.05
CA ARG A 88 9.89 4.11 -7.44
C ARG A 88 9.61 3.27 -6.21
N ILE A 89 8.46 2.61 -6.21
CA ILE A 89 7.91 1.93 -5.02
C ILE A 89 8.09 0.43 -5.21
N ALA A 90 8.77 -0.22 -4.27
CA ALA A 90 8.90 -1.67 -4.19
C ALA A 90 7.76 -2.26 -3.34
N PRO A 91 6.76 -2.95 -3.94
CA PRO A 91 5.68 -3.56 -3.18
C PRO A 91 6.10 -4.96 -2.72
N VAL A 92 6.06 -5.19 -1.41
CA VAL A 92 6.50 -6.42 -0.77
C VAL A 92 5.28 -7.17 -0.26
N LEU A 93 5.02 -8.38 -0.77
CA LEU A 93 3.91 -9.21 -0.34
C LEU A 93 4.29 -10.00 0.91
N GLY A 94 3.48 -9.88 1.97
CA GLY A 94 3.66 -10.63 3.20
C GLY A 94 2.34 -11.20 3.73
N ILE A 95 2.41 -12.39 4.32
CA ILE A 95 1.30 -12.98 5.08
C ILE A 95 1.46 -12.57 6.54
N VAL A 96 0.38 -12.08 7.13
CA VAL A 96 0.35 -11.58 8.50
C VAL A 96 -0.48 -12.53 9.37
N ARG A 97 0.09 -13.00 10.48
CA ARG A 97 -0.68 -13.76 11.47
C ARG A 97 -1.72 -12.85 12.14
N PRO A 98 -2.97 -13.28 12.34
CA PRO A 98 -4.08 -12.41 12.75
C PRO A 98 -4.04 -11.96 14.23
N ASP A 99 -3.16 -12.53 15.04
CA ASP A 99 -2.98 -12.24 16.47
C ASP A 99 -2.11 -11.00 16.75
N PHE A 100 -2.28 -9.95 15.95
CA PHE A 100 -1.59 -8.67 16.15
C PHE A 100 -2.41 -7.68 16.97
N SER A 101 -1.72 -6.66 17.50
CA SER A 101 -2.33 -5.45 18.06
C SER A 101 -1.60 -4.25 17.47
N LEU A 102 -2.36 -3.29 16.94
CA LEU A 102 -1.78 -2.13 16.29
C LEU A 102 -1.56 -0.99 17.30
N THR A 103 -0.44 -0.30 17.15
CA THR A 103 -0.13 0.95 17.85
C THR A 103 0.14 2.00 16.79
N LEU A 104 -0.86 2.82 16.48
CA LEU A 104 -0.77 3.78 15.38
C LEU A 104 0.10 4.98 15.77
N ASN A 105 1.04 5.33 14.90
CA ASN A 105 1.70 6.62 14.98
C ASN A 105 0.74 7.72 14.49
N SER A 106 0.07 8.38 15.43
CA SER A 106 -0.87 9.47 15.13
C SER A 106 -0.24 10.69 14.44
N GLU A 107 1.09 10.74 14.29
CA GLU A 107 1.75 11.75 13.46
C GLU A 107 1.57 11.48 11.96
N GLU A 108 1.38 10.21 11.59
CA GLU A 108 1.45 9.74 10.21
C GLU A 108 0.19 9.00 9.76
N VAL A 109 -0.49 8.32 10.69
CA VAL A 109 -1.65 7.45 10.42
C VAL A 109 -2.83 7.84 11.32
N ASP A 110 -3.95 8.20 10.70
CA ASP A 110 -5.21 8.47 11.41
C ASP A 110 -5.99 7.19 11.70
N ALA A 111 -5.89 6.19 10.83
CA ALA A 111 -6.59 4.91 10.98
C ALA A 111 -5.85 3.78 10.27
N ALA A 112 -6.02 2.56 10.78
CA ALA A 112 -5.70 1.33 10.07
C ALA A 112 -6.96 0.46 10.00
N PHE A 113 -7.18 -0.19 8.87
CA PHE A 113 -8.39 -0.99 8.63
C PHE A 113 -8.10 -2.08 7.61
N GLU A 114 -8.92 -3.13 7.67
CA GLU A 114 -8.81 -4.28 6.79
C GLU A 114 -9.84 -4.25 5.68
N VAL A 115 -9.45 -4.70 4.49
CA VAL A 115 -10.35 -4.86 3.34
C VAL A 115 -10.32 -6.33 2.92
N PRO A 116 -11.46 -7.00 2.73
CA PRO A 116 -11.48 -8.39 2.29
C PRO A 116 -10.68 -8.59 1.00
N LEU A 117 -9.76 -9.57 1.00
CA LEU A 117 -8.95 -9.87 -0.18
C LEU A 117 -9.83 -10.22 -1.38
N ARG A 118 -10.93 -10.95 -1.13
CA ARG A 118 -11.95 -11.26 -2.15
C ARG A 118 -12.57 -10.02 -2.79
N PHE A 119 -12.71 -8.92 -2.06
CA PHE A 119 -13.23 -7.67 -2.60
C PHE A 119 -12.18 -7.01 -3.51
N LEU A 120 -10.93 -6.96 -3.04
CA LEU A 120 -9.80 -6.37 -3.77
C LEU A 120 -9.40 -7.16 -5.01
N MET A 121 -9.66 -8.47 -5.06
CA MET A 121 -9.34 -9.33 -6.20
C MET A 121 -10.54 -9.57 -7.14
N ASP A 122 -11.69 -8.97 -6.85
CA ASP A 122 -12.83 -9.00 -7.76
C ASP A 122 -12.73 -7.84 -8.77
N PRO A 123 -12.51 -8.12 -10.06
CA PRO A 123 -12.37 -7.08 -11.07
C PRO A 123 -13.61 -6.20 -11.23
N ALA A 124 -14.80 -6.64 -10.76
CA ALA A 124 -15.99 -5.80 -10.76
C ALA A 124 -15.83 -4.55 -9.85
N ASN A 125 -14.93 -4.60 -8.87
CA ASN A 125 -14.64 -3.49 -7.97
C ASN A 125 -13.54 -2.55 -8.51
N HIS A 126 -12.95 -2.85 -9.67
CA HIS A 126 -11.82 -2.10 -10.23
C HIS A 126 -12.33 -0.99 -11.17
N GLY A 127 -12.84 0.09 -10.59
CA GLY A 127 -13.23 1.28 -11.32
C GLY A 127 -12.02 1.95 -12.00
N ARG A 128 -12.27 2.60 -13.15
CA ARG A 128 -11.30 3.48 -13.81
C ARG A 128 -11.87 4.88 -13.85
N ASP A 129 -11.07 5.84 -13.41
CA ASP A 129 -11.38 7.27 -13.47
C ASP A 129 -10.18 7.98 -14.12
N SER A 130 -10.38 9.20 -14.59
CA SER A 130 -9.32 9.98 -15.22
C SER A 130 -9.30 11.43 -14.75
N ARG A 131 -8.11 12.03 -14.77
CA ARG A 131 -7.90 13.44 -14.47
C ARG A 131 -7.02 14.09 -15.51
N MET A 132 -7.38 15.30 -15.93
CA MET A 132 -6.52 16.13 -16.76
C MET A 132 -5.43 16.76 -15.90
N TRP A 133 -4.18 16.57 -16.28
CA TRP A 133 -3.01 17.18 -15.65
C TRP A 133 -2.01 17.60 -16.72
N ASN A 134 -1.69 18.90 -16.79
CA ASN A 134 -0.82 19.49 -17.84
C ASN A 134 -1.27 19.08 -19.26
N ASP A 135 -2.56 19.21 -19.58
CA ASP A 135 -3.18 18.83 -20.85
C ASP A 135 -3.05 17.34 -21.25
N LEU A 136 -2.58 16.50 -20.33
CA LEU A 136 -2.56 15.04 -20.49
C LEU A 136 -3.66 14.41 -19.64
N GLU A 137 -4.35 13.42 -20.19
CA GLU A 137 -5.28 12.60 -19.45
C GLU A 137 -4.52 11.51 -18.67
N TRP A 138 -4.68 11.51 -17.36
CA TRP A 138 -4.13 10.51 -16.46
C TRP A 138 -5.26 9.59 -15.97
N VAL A 139 -5.23 8.34 -16.43
CA VAL A 139 -6.17 7.31 -15.99
C VAL A 139 -5.61 6.62 -14.75
N PHE A 140 -6.45 6.41 -13.75
CA PHE A 140 -6.11 5.66 -12.54
C PHE A 140 -7.23 4.69 -12.16
N TYR A 141 -6.87 3.70 -11.35
CA TYR A 141 -7.85 2.78 -10.76
C TYR A 141 -8.37 3.33 -9.44
N GLU A 142 -9.61 2.96 -9.13
CA GLU A 142 -10.21 3.15 -7.81
C GLU A 142 -11.08 1.97 -7.40
N MET A 143 -11.11 1.71 -6.09
CA MET A 143 -11.84 0.62 -5.44
C MET A 143 -12.48 1.18 -4.15
N PRO A 144 -13.65 1.86 -4.21
CA PRO A 144 -14.31 2.40 -3.02
C PRO A 144 -14.81 1.29 -2.11
N TYR A 145 -14.49 1.35 -0.81
CA TYR A 145 -14.89 0.34 0.17
C TYR A 145 -15.22 0.98 1.52
N ASP A 146 -16.41 0.73 2.04
CA ASP A 146 -16.87 1.18 3.37
C ASP A 146 -16.54 2.66 3.71
N GLY A 147 -16.87 3.56 2.78
CA GLY A 147 -16.59 5.00 2.93
C GLY A 147 -15.12 5.41 2.72
N GLN A 148 -14.21 4.45 2.53
CA GLN A 148 -12.81 4.68 2.17
C GLN A 148 -12.65 4.66 0.65
N ARG A 149 -11.81 5.55 0.13
CA ARG A 149 -11.46 5.58 -1.28
C ARG A 149 -10.05 5.03 -1.46
N ILE A 150 -9.93 3.83 -2.00
CA ILE A 150 -8.66 3.21 -2.39
C ILE A 150 -8.43 3.58 -3.85
N TRP A 151 -7.39 4.36 -4.17
CA TRP A 151 -7.20 4.88 -5.53
C TRP A 151 -5.72 5.17 -5.83
N GLY A 152 -5.42 5.51 -7.08
CA GLY A 152 -4.09 5.95 -7.50
C GLY A 152 -3.06 4.83 -7.34
N VAL A 153 -1.95 5.12 -6.65
CA VAL A 153 -0.83 4.18 -6.46
C VAL A 153 -1.30 2.89 -5.78
N THR A 154 -2.05 3.00 -4.68
CA THR A 154 -2.53 1.84 -3.91
C THR A 154 -3.38 0.92 -4.78
N ALA A 155 -4.39 1.47 -5.46
CA ALA A 155 -5.24 0.70 -6.37
C ALA A 155 -4.45 0.15 -7.58
N GLY A 156 -3.44 0.87 -8.07
CA GLY A 156 -2.56 0.41 -9.15
C GLY A 156 -1.69 -0.79 -8.75
N ILE A 157 -1.17 -0.80 -7.52
CA ILE A 157 -0.43 -1.94 -6.96
C ILE A 157 -1.37 -3.14 -6.78
N ILE A 158 -2.57 -2.93 -6.22
CA ILE A 158 -3.60 -3.99 -6.08
C ILE A 158 -3.97 -4.55 -7.44
N ARG A 159 -4.14 -3.69 -8.45
CA ARG A 159 -4.42 -4.15 -9.82
C ARG A 159 -3.29 -5.01 -10.38
N THR A 160 -2.05 -4.62 -10.16
CA THR A 160 -0.87 -5.41 -10.56
C THR A 160 -0.84 -6.77 -9.86
N LEU A 161 -1.21 -6.82 -8.57
CA LEU A 161 -1.32 -8.07 -7.81
C LEU A 161 -2.38 -9.00 -8.42
N TYR A 162 -3.57 -8.47 -8.70
CA TYR A 162 -4.65 -9.20 -9.36
C TYR A 162 -4.21 -9.79 -10.71
N GLU A 163 -3.60 -8.98 -11.59
CA GLU A 163 -3.16 -9.40 -12.93
C GLU A 163 -2.02 -10.42 -12.92
N ARG A 164 -1.34 -10.64 -11.79
CA ARG A 164 -0.23 -11.59 -11.70
C ARG A 164 -0.60 -12.89 -11.00
N LEU A 165 -1.54 -12.84 -10.06
CA LEU A 165 -1.84 -13.97 -9.19
C LEU A 165 -3.26 -14.53 -9.36
N TYR A 166 -4.17 -13.78 -10.00
CA TYR A 166 -5.60 -14.11 -10.10
C TYR A 166 -6.13 -14.17 -11.54
N THR A 167 -5.23 -14.10 -12.53
CA THR A 167 -5.54 -14.27 -13.96
C THR A 167 -4.61 -15.30 -14.58
#